data_AF-A0AB36GBK4-F1
#
_entry.id   AF-A0AB36GBK4-F1
#
_cell.length_a   1.000
_cell.length_b   1.000
_cell.length_c   1.000
_cell.angle_alpha   90.00
_cell.angle_beta   90.00
_cell.angle_gamma   90.00
#
_symmetry.space_group_name_H-M   'P 1'
#
loop_
_entity.id
_entity.type
_entity.pdbx_description
1 polymer ?
#
loop_
_entity_poly.entity_id
_entity_poly.type
_entity_poly.pdbx_seq_one_letter_code
_entity_poly.pdbx_strand_id
1 'polypeptide(L)'
;MSIKEWPEGERPREKLLAHGAAALSDAELLAILLRVGTRGMSAVDLARYLLGEFGSLGKLMSADAKTLAAYKGMGLASYTQFAVVKEIGRRILGEDLQEQIVLSNPKSVADYLRLHLGHEKIEVSVALLLNRQNQLIAVRELSRGTVAENTVYIREIVKLALDEYADSLILAHNHPGGSARPSESDVQFTERLQQALSLVDITLLDHFIVTAKETCSLREQGYM
;
A
#
# COMPACT_ATOMS: atom_id res chain seq x y z
N MET A 1 35.63 2.85 1.36
CA MET A 1 36.11 3.44 0.10
C MET A 1 35.11 4.48 -0.37
N SER A 2 35.56 5.52 -1.05
CA SER A 2 34.67 6.48 -1.69
C SER A 2 34.02 5.82 -2.90
N ILE A 3 32.72 6.04 -3.12
CA ILE A 3 32.01 5.50 -4.30
C ILE A 3 32.67 5.97 -5.61
N LYS A 4 33.32 7.13 -5.61
CA LYS A 4 34.06 7.66 -6.76
C LYS A 4 35.25 6.79 -7.17
N GLU A 5 35.74 5.94 -6.28
CA GLU A 5 36.87 5.03 -6.53
C GLU A 5 36.43 3.71 -7.14
N TRP A 6 35.12 3.42 -7.17
CA TRP A 6 34.59 2.20 -7.79
C TRP A 6 34.70 2.26 -9.31
N PRO A 7 34.79 1.10 -9.99
CA PRO A 7 34.62 1.03 -11.44
C PRO A 7 33.36 1.76 -11.86
N GLU A 8 33.42 2.51 -12.96
CA GLU A 8 32.33 3.41 -13.37
C GLU A 8 30.98 2.68 -13.50
N GLY A 9 30.98 1.48 -14.06
CA GLY A 9 29.77 0.65 -14.18
C GLY A 9 29.22 0.08 -12.87
N GLU A 10 29.98 0.14 -11.77
CA GLU A 10 29.54 -0.30 -10.45
C GLU A 10 29.04 0.85 -9.57
N ARG A 11 29.25 2.10 -10.00
CA ARG A 11 28.74 3.26 -9.27
C ARG A 11 27.23 3.33 -9.44
N PRO A 12 26.45 3.55 -8.35
CA PRO A 12 24.99 3.43 -8.42
C PRO A 12 24.32 4.32 -9.48
N ARG A 13 24.77 5.57 -9.67
CA ARG A 13 24.13 6.50 -10.61
C ARG A 13 24.44 6.14 -12.06
N GLU A 14 25.67 5.79 -12.33
CA GLU A 14 26.16 5.36 -13.65
C GLU A 14 25.50 4.03 -14.04
N LYS A 15 25.41 3.08 -13.10
CA LYS A 15 24.67 1.82 -13.27
C LYS A 15 23.19 2.05 -13.54
N LEU A 16 22.54 3.00 -12.83
CA LEU A 16 21.15 3.39 -13.08
C LEU A 16 20.96 3.92 -14.50
N LEU A 17 21.88 4.75 -14.99
CA LEU A 17 21.82 5.30 -16.34
C LEU A 17 22.07 4.24 -17.43
N ALA A 18 22.97 3.30 -17.18
CA ALA A 18 23.34 2.27 -18.16
C ALA A 18 22.35 1.10 -18.21
N HIS A 19 21.77 0.71 -17.07
CA HIS A 19 21.03 -0.55 -16.93
C HIS A 19 19.63 -0.40 -16.30
N GLY A 20 19.24 0.81 -15.90
CA GLY A 20 17.94 1.09 -15.29
C GLY A 20 17.85 0.66 -13.82
N ALA A 21 16.74 1.06 -13.17
CA ALA A 21 16.55 0.90 -11.73
C ALA A 21 16.51 -0.59 -11.28
N ALA A 22 16.02 -1.49 -12.14
CA ALA A 22 15.90 -2.91 -11.83
C ALA A 22 17.26 -3.62 -11.65
N ALA A 23 18.36 -3.05 -12.16
CA ALA A 23 19.70 -3.60 -11.99
C ALA A 23 20.33 -3.24 -10.63
N LEU A 24 19.72 -2.32 -9.87
CA LEU A 24 20.22 -1.86 -8.59
C LEU A 24 19.64 -2.70 -7.45
N SER A 25 20.47 -2.96 -6.45
CA SER A 25 20.04 -3.43 -5.15
C SER A 25 19.34 -2.33 -4.35
N ASP A 26 18.54 -2.71 -3.35
CA ASP A 26 17.92 -1.78 -2.40
C ASP A 26 18.93 -0.81 -1.78
N ALA A 27 20.13 -1.29 -1.47
CA ALA A 27 21.20 -0.46 -0.92
C ALA A 27 21.70 0.59 -1.92
N GLU A 28 21.81 0.25 -3.21
CA GLU A 28 22.22 1.19 -4.26
C GLU A 28 21.12 2.22 -4.53
N LEU A 29 19.84 1.81 -4.55
CA LEU A 29 18.69 2.72 -4.67
C LEU A 29 18.66 3.74 -3.53
N LEU A 30 18.79 3.27 -2.29
CA LEU A 30 18.86 4.13 -1.10
C LEU A 30 20.09 5.04 -1.13
N ALA A 31 21.25 4.55 -1.57
CA ALA A 31 22.46 5.36 -1.66
C ALA A 31 22.30 6.55 -2.63
N ILE A 32 21.60 6.35 -3.74
CA ILE A 32 21.28 7.42 -4.69
C ILE A 32 20.35 8.45 -4.02
N LEU A 33 19.33 7.99 -3.29
CA LEU A 33 18.37 8.84 -2.61
C LEU A 33 19.03 9.68 -1.49
N LEU A 34 19.85 9.04 -0.66
CA LEU A 34 20.58 9.67 0.45
C LEU A 34 21.64 10.66 -0.05
N ARG A 35 22.17 10.45 -1.26
CA ARG A 35 23.22 11.23 -1.96
C ARG A 35 24.59 11.23 -1.29
N VAL A 36 24.64 11.19 0.04
CA VAL A 36 25.86 11.25 0.84
C VAL A 36 25.80 10.23 1.96
N GLY A 37 26.97 9.70 2.33
CA GLY A 37 27.10 8.87 3.53
C GLY A 37 27.33 9.71 4.78
N THR A 38 27.82 9.06 5.84
CA THR A 38 28.23 9.72 7.08
C THR A 38 29.72 9.53 7.32
N ARG A 39 30.28 10.19 8.34
CA ARG A 39 31.71 10.03 8.66
C ARG A 39 32.02 8.56 8.96
N GLY A 40 32.82 7.94 8.09
CA GLY A 40 33.25 6.54 8.17
C GLY A 40 32.46 5.58 7.26
N MET A 41 31.41 6.03 6.58
CA MET A 41 30.54 5.19 5.75
C MET A 41 30.19 5.90 4.45
N SER A 42 30.35 5.23 3.31
CA SER A 42 29.79 5.75 2.05
C SER A 42 28.25 5.72 2.09
N ALA A 43 27.59 6.34 1.10
CA ALA A 43 26.13 6.28 1.00
C ALA A 43 25.61 4.83 0.85
N VAL A 44 26.36 3.98 0.14
CA VAL A 44 26.05 2.54 -0.01
C VAL A 44 26.26 1.79 1.31
N ASP A 45 27.34 2.09 2.04
CA ASP A 45 27.59 1.45 3.34
C ASP A 45 26.51 1.82 4.36
N LEU A 46 26.12 3.10 4.39
CA LEU A 46 25.03 3.58 5.25
C LEU A 46 23.71 2.91 4.89
N ALA A 47 23.39 2.81 3.60
CA ALA A 47 22.18 2.14 3.14
C ALA A 47 22.14 0.64 3.51
N ARG A 48 23.26 -0.08 3.33
CA ARG A 48 23.38 -1.49 3.74
C ARG A 48 23.20 -1.66 5.25
N TYR A 49 23.83 -0.79 6.03
CA TYR A 49 23.70 -0.82 7.49
C TYR A 49 22.24 -0.60 7.93
N LEU A 50 21.58 0.43 7.40
CA LEU A 50 20.17 0.70 7.73
C LEU A 50 19.23 -0.44 7.30
N LEU A 51 19.45 -1.03 6.13
CA LEU A 51 18.67 -2.20 5.71
C LEU A 51 18.85 -3.39 6.66
N GLY A 52 20.06 -3.59 7.20
CA GLY A 52 20.33 -4.59 8.23
C GLY A 52 19.58 -4.32 9.53
N GLU A 53 19.61 -3.08 10.01
CA GLU A 53 18.96 -2.66 11.26
C GLU A 53 17.43 -2.73 11.19
N PHE A 54 16.84 -2.27 10.09
CA PHE A 54 15.38 -2.25 9.91
C PHE A 54 14.83 -3.56 9.34
N GLY A 55 15.68 -4.40 8.76
CA GLY A 55 15.35 -5.72 8.20
C GLY A 55 14.61 -5.72 6.87
N SER A 56 14.06 -4.58 6.42
CA SER A 56 13.53 -4.43 5.06
C SER A 56 13.48 -2.98 4.60
N LEU A 57 13.53 -2.76 3.29
CA LEU A 57 13.38 -1.45 2.67
C LEU A 57 12.06 -0.76 3.07
N GLY A 58 10.95 -1.50 3.04
CA GLY A 58 9.64 -0.96 3.40
C GLY A 58 9.54 -0.48 4.86
N LYS A 59 10.16 -1.21 5.80
CA LYS A 59 10.22 -0.81 7.22
C LYS A 59 11.06 0.45 7.40
N LEU A 60 12.21 0.53 6.74
CA LEU A 60 13.07 1.72 6.77
C LEU A 60 12.36 2.95 6.21
N MET A 61 11.70 2.82 5.04
CA MET A 61 11.00 3.92 4.37
C MET A 61 9.73 4.38 5.13
N SER A 62 9.22 3.58 6.07
CA SER A 62 8.04 3.90 6.89
C SER A 62 8.38 4.29 8.33
N ALA A 63 9.66 4.36 8.70
CA ALA A 63 10.08 4.76 10.04
C ALA A 63 9.68 6.21 10.34
N ASP A 64 9.26 6.48 11.59
CA ASP A 64 9.01 7.84 12.03
C ASP A 64 10.32 8.63 12.20
N ALA A 65 10.20 9.96 12.25
CA ALA A 65 11.36 10.86 12.31
C ALA A 65 12.24 10.61 13.54
N LYS A 66 11.66 10.21 14.69
CA LYS A 66 12.40 9.98 15.93
C LYS A 66 13.22 8.70 15.85
N THR A 67 12.62 7.63 15.36
CA THR A 67 13.29 6.36 15.11
C THR A 67 14.43 6.52 14.11
N LEU A 68 14.18 7.24 13.00
CA LEU A 68 15.20 7.44 11.97
C LEU A 68 16.36 8.32 12.46
N ALA A 69 16.07 9.38 13.23
CA ALA A 69 17.07 10.29 13.79
C ALA A 69 18.00 9.66 14.84
N ALA A 70 17.66 8.48 15.38
CA ALA A 70 18.55 7.73 16.26
C ALA A 70 19.81 7.22 15.53
N TYR A 71 19.77 7.12 14.20
CA TYR A 71 20.88 6.63 13.39
C TYR A 71 21.77 7.77 12.88
N LYS A 72 23.09 7.59 12.98
CA LYS A 72 24.07 8.61 12.57
C LYS A 72 23.96 8.90 11.07
N GLY A 73 23.73 10.16 10.72
CA GLY A 73 23.54 10.59 9.32
C GLY A 73 22.09 10.57 8.84
N MET A 74 21.14 10.23 9.71
CA MET A 74 19.73 10.07 9.38
C MET A 74 18.83 11.12 10.05
N GLY A 75 19.25 12.39 10.00
CA GLY A 75 18.49 13.51 10.55
C GLY A 75 17.24 13.87 9.74
N LEU A 76 16.63 15.03 10.07
CA LEU A 76 15.40 15.51 9.45
C LEU A 76 15.46 15.60 7.91
N ALA A 77 16.63 15.89 7.34
CA ALA A 77 16.81 15.92 5.88
C ALA A 77 16.58 14.54 5.23
N SER A 78 17.13 13.47 5.82
CA SER A 78 16.94 12.11 5.30
C SER A 78 15.50 11.64 5.52
N TYR A 79 14.90 11.98 6.67
CA TYR A 79 13.48 11.69 6.94
C TYR A 79 12.56 12.34 5.91
N THR A 80 12.72 13.64 5.66
CA THR A 80 11.89 14.37 4.69
C THR A 80 12.04 13.82 3.27
N GLN A 81 13.24 13.40 2.86
CA GLN A 81 13.44 12.72 1.57
C GLN A 81 12.62 11.43 1.47
N PHE A 82 12.62 10.59 2.51
CA PHE A 82 11.86 9.34 2.50
C PHE A 82 10.35 9.59 2.51
N ALA A 83 9.89 10.55 3.32
CA ALA A 83 8.49 10.95 3.37
C ALA A 83 8.00 11.46 2.01
N VAL A 84 8.82 12.27 1.31
CA VAL A 84 8.50 12.78 -0.03
C VAL A 84 8.44 11.65 -1.06
N VAL A 85 9.41 10.73 -1.08
CA VAL A 85 9.38 9.59 -2.01
C VAL A 85 8.15 8.70 -1.77
N LYS A 86 7.81 8.44 -0.50
CA LYS A 86 6.63 7.66 -0.14
C LYS A 86 5.34 8.36 -0.59
N GLU A 87 5.22 9.67 -0.37
CA GLU A 87 4.05 10.44 -0.78
C GLU A 87 3.94 10.56 -2.31
N ILE A 88 5.07 10.76 -3.02
CA ILE A 88 5.10 10.73 -4.48
C ILE A 88 4.66 9.35 -4.98
N GLY A 89 5.19 8.26 -4.43
CA GLY A 89 4.76 6.92 -4.79
C GLY A 89 3.27 6.71 -4.52
N ARG A 90 2.76 7.21 -3.38
CA ARG A 90 1.33 7.18 -3.04
C ARG A 90 0.49 7.99 -4.03
N ARG A 91 0.97 9.14 -4.48
CA ARG A 91 0.29 9.99 -5.47
C ARG A 91 0.35 9.45 -6.88
N ILE A 92 1.50 8.94 -7.35
CA ILE A 92 1.63 8.33 -8.67
C ILE A 92 0.72 7.11 -8.75
N LEU A 93 0.78 6.24 -7.72
CA LEU A 93 -0.19 5.15 -7.61
C LEU A 93 -1.61 5.75 -7.57
N GLY A 94 -1.84 6.80 -6.78
CA GLY A 94 -3.06 7.64 -6.75
C GLY A 94 -3.56 8.22 -8.09
N GLU A 95 -2.66 8.58 -8.99
CA GLU A 95 -2.89 9.29 -10.26
C GLU A 95 -3.26 8.29 -11.35
N ASP A 96 -2.56 7.16 -11.42
CA ASP A 96 -2.98 5.98 -12.19
C ASP A 96 -4.39 5.50 -11.78
N LEU A 97 -4.86 5.91 -10.59
CA LEU A 97 -6.17 5.58 -10.05
C LEU A 97 -7.24 6.67 -10.32
N GLN A 98 -6.87 7.90 -10.69
CA GLN A 98 -7.83 8.94 -11.11
C GLN A 98 -8.05 8.95 -12.62
N GLU A 99 -7.08 8.50 -13.41
CA GLU A 99 -7.25 8.24 -14.84
C GLU A 99 -7.92 6.87 -15.05
N GLN A 100 -9.24 6.78 -14.86
CA GLN A 100 -10.08 5.66 -15.28
C GLN A 100 -9.49 4.26 -14.99
N ILE A 101 -9.27 3.93 -13.72
CA ILE A 101 -8.93 2.55 -13.33
C ILE A 101 -10.04 1.63 -13.79
N VAL A 102 -9.82 0.92 -14.87
CA VAL A 102 -10.55 -0.32 -15.07
C VAL A 102 -9.96 -1.27 -14.03
N LEU A 103 -10.67 -1.48 -12.93
CA LEU A 103 -10.32 -2.46 -11.91
C LEU A 103 -10.60 -3.88 -12.43
N SER A 104 -10.04 -4.22 -13.60
CA SER A 104 -10.16 -5.53 -14.24
C SER A 104 -9.09 -6.51 -13.79
N ASN A 105 -8.06 -6.05 -13.07
CA ASN A 105 -6.97 -6.88 -12.56
C ASN A 105 -6.98 -6.92 -11.02
N PRO A 106 -7.28 -8.07 -10.40
CA PRO A 106 -7.24 -8.25 -8.95
C PRO A 106 -5.92 -7.82 -8.31
N LYS A 107 -4.78 -8.02 -9.00
CA LYS A 107 -3.47 -7.61 -8.51
C LYS A 107 -3.34 -6.10 -8.35
N SER A 108 -3.86 -5.33 -9.32
CA SER A 108 -3.84 -3.86 -9.26
C SER A 108 -4.70 -3.33 -8.11
N VAL A 109 -5.86 -3.96 -7.89
CA VAL A 109 -6.72 -3.65 -6.73
C VAL A 109 -5.97 -3.96 -5.42
N ALA A 110 -5.34 -5.13 -5.33
CA ALA A 110 -4.60 -5.53 -4.13
C ALA A 110 -3.41 -4.61 -3.82
N ASP A 111 -2.63 -4.20 -4.83
CA ASP A 111 -1.51 -3.26 -4.67
C ASP A 111 -2.02 -1.88 -4.20
N TYR A 112 -3.12 -1.39 -4.77
CA TYR A 112 -3.78 -0.16 -4.34
C TYR A 112 -4.19 -0.22 -2.86
N LEU A 113 -4.91 -1.28 -2.49
CA LEU A 113 -5.43 -1.45 -1.13
C LEU A 113 -4.30 -1.61 -0.11
N ARG A 114 -3.22 -2.31 -0.46
CA ARG A 114 -2.05 -2.47 0.42
C ARG A 114 -1.37 -1.14 0.71
N LEU A 115 -1.28 -0.26 -0.28
CA LEU A 115 -0.74 1.08 -0.10
C LEU A 115 -1.59 1.93 0.86
N HIS A 116 -2.92 1.81 0.78
CA HIS A 116 -3.85 2.65 1.53
C HIS A 116 -4.18 2.13 2.93
N LEU A 117 -4.28 0.80 3.10
CA LEU A 117 -4.74 0.18 4.34
C LEU A 117 -3.65 -0.65 5.03
N GLY A 118 -2.63 -1.12 4.31
CA GLY A 118 -1.69 -2.11 4.81
C GLY A 118 -0.87 -1.66 6.03
N HIS A 119 -0.67 -0.35 6.21
CA HIS A 119 0.07 0.21 7.34
C HIS A 119 -0.82 0.88 8.40
N GLU A 120 -2.14 0.80 8.27
CA GLU A 120 -3.05 1.32 9.28
C GLU A 120 -2.96 0.52 10.58
N LYS A 121 -2.88 1.24 11.70
CA LYS A 121 -2.68 0.65 13.05
C LYS A 121 -3.98 0.19 13.70
N ILE A 122 -5.10 0.62 13.14
CA ILE A 122 -6.47 0.26 13.53
C ILE A 122 -7.18 -0.32 12.32
N GLU A 123 -8.33 -0.94 12.54
CA GLU A 123 -9.12 -1.49 11.46
C GLU A 123 -9.84 -0.37 10.73
N VAL A 124 -9.70 -0.37 9.41
CA VAL A 124 -10.29 0.60 8.49
C VAL A 124 -10.94 -0.20 7.36
N SER A 125 -12.23 0.02 7.16
CA SER A 125 -13.01 -0.61 6.10
C SER A 125 -13.38 0.42 5.05
N VAL A 126 -13.23 0.07 3.78
CA VAL A 126 -13.49 0.95 2.64
C VAL A 126 -14.34 0.25 1.60
N ALA A 127 -15.16 1.03 0.90
CA ALA A 127 -15.82 0.63 -0.34
C ALA A 127 -15.19 1.37 -1.52
N LEU A 128 -14.80 0.62 -2.54
CA LEU A 128 -14.46 1.12 -3.87
C LEU A 128 -15.73 0.97 -4.71
N LEU A 129 -16.28 2.08 -5.18
CA LEU A 129 -17.53 2.14 -5.94
C LEU A 129 -17.20 2.27 -7.43
N LEU A 130 -17.82 1.45 -8.28
CA LEU A 130 -17.48 1.35 -9.69
C LEU A 130 -18.70 1.50 -10.60
N ASN A 131 -18.47 2.03 -11.80
CA ASN A 131 -19.47 2.08 -12.87
C ASN A 131 -19.51 0.77 -13.69
N ARG A 132 -20.40 0.69 -14.69
CA ARG A 132 -20.53 -0.47 -15.61
C ARG A 132 -19.24 -0.87 -16.35
N GLN A 133 -18.31 0.05 -16.54
CA GLN A 133 -17.02 -0.22 -17.17
C GLN A 133 -15.96 -0.67 -16.15
N ASN A 134 -16.37 -0.98 -14.91
CA ASN A 134 -15.49 -1.23 -13.77
C ASN A 134 -14.51 -0.08 -13.52
N GLN A 135 -14.94 1.16 -13.80
CA GLN A 135 -14.16 2.34 -13.49
C GLN A 135 -14.49 2.84 -12.09
N LEU A 136 -13.46 3.11 -11.30
CA LEU A 136 -13.63 3.65 -9.95
C LEU A 136 -14.29 5.04 -10.01
N ILE A 137 -15.48 5.15 -9.42
CA ILE A 137 -16.23 6.38 -9.22
C ILE A 137 -15.72 7.08 -7.95
N ALA A 138 -15.60 6.32 -6.88
CA ALA A 138 -15.33 6.85 -5.55
C ALA A 138 -14.74 5.79 -4.62
N VAL A 139 -13.97 6.26 -3.64
CA VAL A 139 -13.54 5.48 -2.48
C VAL A 139 -14.14 6.11 -1.25
N ARG A 140 -14.72 5.28 -0.39
CA ARG A 140 -15.42 5.73 0.81
C ARG A 140 -14.98 4.88 1.99
N GLU A 141 -14.52 5.55 3.03
CA GLU A 141 -14.30 4.91 4.32
C GLU A 141 -15.67 4.61 4.94
N LEU A 142 -15.91 3.34 5.23
CA LEU A 142 -17.15 2.85 5.82
C LEU A 142 -17.08 2.89 7.34
N SER A 143 -15.90 2.60 7.89
CA SER A 143 -15.67 2.55 9.31
C SER A 143 -14.18 2.61 9.64
N ARG A 144 -13.89 3.11 10.84
CA ARG A 144 -12.53 3.22 11.40
C ARG A 144 -12.61 3.04 12.90
N GLY A 145 -11.91 2.05 13.43
CA GLY A 145 -11.93 1.80 14.87
C GLY A 145 -11.20 0.55 15.31
N THR A 146 -11.30 0.25 16.61
CA THR A 146 -10.86 -1.05 17.14
C THR A 146 -11.91 -2.11 16.81
N VAL A 147 -11.52 -3.39 16.82
CA VAL A 147 -12.40 -4.55 16.54
C VAL A 147 -13.71 -4.49 17.35
N ALA A 148 -13.69 -3.92 18.56
CA ALA A 148 -14.85 -3.81 19.44
C ALA A 148 -15.85 -2.69 19.05
N GLU A 149 -15.44 -1.71 18.24
CA GLU A 149 -16.21 -0.50 17.92
C GLU A 149 -16.50 -0.35 16.41
N ASN A 150 -15.87 -1.16 15.55
CA ASN A 150 -15.87 -1.00 14.10
C ASN A 150 -17.05 -1.74 13.43
N THR A 151 -18.30 -1.34 13.69
CA THR A 151 -19.47 -1.98 13.05
C THR A 151 -19.79 -1.34 11.70
N VAL A 152 -19.67 -2.11 10.62
CA VAL A 152 -20.13 -1.73 9.29
C VAL A 152 -21.57 -2.23 9.08
N TYR A 153 -22.48 -1.34 8.69
CA TYR A 153 -23.87 -1.70 8.43
C TYR A 153 -24.13 -1.84 6.94
N ILE A 154 -24.64 -3.01 6.52
CA ILE A 154 -24.98 -3.30 5.11
C ILE A 154 -25.90 -2.23 4.50
N ARG A 155 -26.91 -1.75 5.25
CA ARG A 155 -27.82 -0.70 4.75
C ARG A 155 -27.11 0.60 4.39
N GLU A 156 -26.04 0.95 5.10
CA GLU A 156 -25.27 2.16 4.81
C GLU A 156 -24.40 1.96 3.57
N ILE A 157 -23.83 0.77 3.38
CA ILE A 157 -23.12 0.42 2.13
C ILE A 157 -24.08 0.47 0.94
N VAL A 158 -25.26 -0.13 1.06
CA VAL A 158 -26.27 -0.14 -0.01
C VAL A 158 -26.71 1.29 -0.35
N LYS A 159 -27.04 2.09 0.66
CA LYS A 159 -27.41 3.49 0.48
C LYS A 159 -26.29 4.27 -0.22
N LEU A 160 -25.05 4.11 0.25
CA LEU A 160 -23.88 4.78 -0.32
C LEU A 160 -23.68 4.41 -1.80
N ALA A 161 -23.80 3.12 -2.13
CA ALA A 161 -23.64 2.66 -3.50
C ALA A 161 -24.74 3.23 -4.43
N LEU A 162 -25.97 3.35 -3.92
CA LEU A 162 -27.08 3.98 -4.65
C LEU A 162 -26.90 5.50 -4.82
N ASP A 163 -26.50 6.20 -3.76
CA ASP A 163 -26.29 7.66 -3.77
C ASP A 163 -25.17 8.07 -4.73
N GLU A 164 -24.17 7.20 -4.92
CA GLU A 164 -23.03 7.41 -5.81
C GLU A 164 -23.22 6.76 -7.20
N TYR A 165 -24.41 6.23 -7.50
CA TYR A 165 -24.76 5.58 -8.78
C TYR A 165 -23.80 4.45 -9.18
N ALA A 166 -23.34 3.65 -8.21
CA ALA A 166 -22.44 2.54 -8.45
C ALA A 166 -23.20 1.34 -9.06
N ASP A 167 -22.66 0.77 -10.14
CA ASP A 167 -23.15 -0.50 -10.70
C ASP A 167 -22.53 -1.71 -9.97
N SER A 168 -21.37 -1.50 -9.36
CA SER A 168 -20.68 -2.53 -8.59
C SER A 168 -19.76 -1.93 -7.53
N LEU A 169 -19.35 -2.74 -6.57
CA LEU A 169 -18.39 -2.32 -5.55
C LEU A 169 -17.40 -3.43 -5.18
N ILE A 170 -16.24 -3.02 -4.68
CA ILE A 170 -15.27 -3.87 -4.00
C ILE A 170 -15.20 -3.42 -2.55
N LEU A 171 -15.33 -4.37 -1.62
CA LEU A 171 -15.13 -4.13 -0.20
C LEU A 171 -13.68 -4.42 0.18
N ALA A 172 -13.11 -3.67 1.11
CA ALA A 172 -11.83 -4.03 1.70
C ALA A 172 -11.67 -3.56 3.14
N HIS A 173 -10.92 -4.31 3.94
CA HIS A 173 -10.47 -3.88 5.26
C HIS A 173 -9.08 -4.40 5.58
N ASN A 174 -8.35 -3.72 6.48
CA ASN A 174 -7.08 -4.23 6.98
C ASN A 174 -7.24 -5.05 8.26
N HIS A 175 -6.37 -6.04 8.44
CA HIS A 175 -6.15 -6.69 9.73
C HIS A 175 -4.85 -6.18 10.36
N PRO A 176 -4.90 -5.29 11.40
CA PRO A 176 -3.71 -4.82 12.08
C PRO A 176 -2.88 -5.95 12.72
N GLY A 177 -3.52 -7.08 13.06
CA GLY A 177 -2.88 -8.28 13.58
C GLY A 177 -1.97 -9.01 12.58
N GLY A 178 -2.01 -8.64 11.30
CA GLY A 178 -1.03 -9.05 10.31
C GLY A 178 -1.32 -10.34 9.53
N SER A 179 -2.50 -10.94 9.68
CA SER A 179 -2.98 -12.06 8.87
C SER A 179 -4.08 -11.61 7.92
N ALA A 180 -3.91 -11.83 6.61
CA ALA A 180 -4.92 -11.58 5.58
C ALA A 180 -5.94 -12.72 5.45
N ARG A 181 -5.85 -13.77 6.25
CA ARG A 181 -6.85 -14.85 6.25
C ARG A 181 -8.22 -14.32 6.72
N PRO A 182 -9.31 -14.61 5.99
CA PRO A 182 -10.66 -14.25 6.42
C PRO A 182 -11.07 -14.99 7.68
N SER A 183 -11.69 -14.26 8.59
CA SER A 183 -12.45 -14.80 9.71
C SER A 183 -13.82 -15.30 9.23
N GLU A 184 -14.49 -16.08 10.07
CA GLU A 184 -15.85 -16.53 9.79
C GLU A 184 -16.84 -15.35 9.70
N SER A 185 -16.64 -14.29 10.49
CA SER A 185 -17.47 -13.09 10.39
C SER A 185 -17.27 -12.34 9.09
N ASP A 186 -16.04 -12.32 8.54
CA ASP A 186 -15.77 -11.70 7.25
C ASP A 186 -16.57 -12.42 6.14
N VAL A 187 -16.52 -13.75 6.11
CA VAL A 187 -17.24 -14.56 5.11
C VAL A 187 -18.75 -14.35 5.24
N GLN A 188 -19.31 -14.48 6.46
CA GLN A 188 -20.74 -14.28 6.69
C GLN A 188 -21.20 -12.86 6.35
N PHE A 189 -20.40 -11.84 6.67
CA PHE A 189 -20.70 -10.45 6.30
C PHE A 189 -20.72 -10.27 4.79
N THR A 190 -19.74 -10.85 4.09
CA THR A 190 -19.60 -10.81 2.63
C THR A 190 -20.81 -11.43 1.95
N GLU A 191 -21.23 -12.62 2.37
CA GLU A 191 -22.40 -13.31 1.82
C GLU A 191 -23.67 -12.47 1.99
N ARG A 192 -23.89 -11.92 3.19
CA ARG A 192 -25.06 -11.07 3.46
C ARG A 192 -25.04 -9.78 2.65
N LEU A 193 -23.86 -9.17 2.48
CA LEU A 193 -23.71 -7.97 1.67
C LEU A 193 -23.97 -8.27 0.18
N GLN A 194 -23.43 -9.38 -0.34
CA GLN A 194 -23.67 -9.82 -1.72
C GLN A 194 -25.16 -10.02 -2.00
N GLN A 195 -25.87 -10.67 -1.07
CA GLN A 195 -27.33 -10.85 -1.16
C GLN A 195 -28.09 -9.52 -1.11
N ALA A 196 -27.68 -8.58 -0.25
CA ALA A 196 -28.37 -7.29 -0.15
C ALA A 196 -28.16 -6.42 -1.39
N LEU A 197 -26.96 -6.40 -1.95
CA LEU A 197 -26.64 -5.63 -3.15
C LEU A 197 -27.33 -6.19 -4.40
N SER A 198 -27.46 -7.52 -4.51
CA SER A 198 -28.13 -8.14 -5.66
C SER A 198 -29.63 -7.81 -5.74
N LEU A 199 -30.29 -7.51 -4.60
CA LEU A 199 -31.68 -7.07 -4.57
C LEU A 199 -31.90 -5.67 -5.17
N VAL A 200 -30.83 -4.89 -5.34
CA VAL A 200 -30.86 -3.53 -5.90
C VAL A 200 -29.99 -3.42 -7.15
N ASP A 201 -29.71 -4.54 -7.82
CA ASP A 201 -28.95 -4.62 -9.06
C ASP A 201 -27.50 -4.07 -8.97
N ILE A 202 -26.89 -4.15 -7.78
CA ILE A 202 -25.48 -3.78 -7.57
C ILE A 202 -24.65 -5.05 -7.34
N THR A 203 -23.51 -5.17 -8.01
CA THR A 203 -22.65 -6.36 -7.88
C THR A 203 -21.54 -6.14 -6.86
N LEU A 204 -21.37 -7.05 -5.89
CA LEU A 204 -20.14 -7.13 -5.10
C LEU A 204 -19.09 -7.90 -5.90
N LEU A 205 -18.09 -7.19 -6.45
CA LEU A 205 -17.08 -7.80 -7.30
C LEU A 205 -16.07 -8.64 -6.52
N ASP A 206 -15.70 -8.19 -5.34
CA ASP A 206 -14.76 -8.88 -4.45
C ASP A 206 -14.81 -8.29 -3.04
N HIS A 207 -14.19 -8.99 -2.10
CA HIS A 207 -13.87 -8.51 -0.77
C HIS A 207 -12.40 -8.81 -0.46
N PHE A 208 -11.62 -7.77 -0.15
CA PHE A 208 -10.20 -7.89 0.14
C PHE A 208 -9.88 -7.72 1.61
N ILE A 209 -9.05 -8.61 2.13
CA ILE A 209 -8.44 -8.47 3.46
C ILE A 209 -6.97 -8.11 3.29
N VAL A 210 -6.54 -7.03 3.93
CA VAL A 210 -5.26 -6.38 3.65
C VAL A 210 -4.37 -6.38 4.89
N THR A 211 -3.08 -6.62 4.71
CA THR A 211 -2.05 -6.37 5.70
C THR A 211 -0.88 -5.63 5.07
N ALA A 212 0.14 -5.28 5.86
CA ALA A 212 1.35 -4.65 5.34
C ALA A 212 2.11 -5.51 4.32
N LYS A 213 1.92 -6.84 4.34
CA LYS A 213 2.72 -7.78 3.54
C LYS A 213 1.90 -8.56 2.52
N GLU A 214 0.63 -8.79 2.81
CA GLU A 214 -0.22 -9.69 2.05
C GLU A 214 -1.62 -9.09 1.86
N THR A 215 -2.29 -9.56 0.83
CA THR A 215 -3.64 -9.16 0.47
C THR A 215 -4.38 -10.40 -0.01
N CYS A 216 -5.57 -10.63 0.50
CA CYS A 216 -6.37 -11.81 0.23
C CYS A 216 -7.68 -11.40 -0.44
N SER A 217 -7.94 -11.91 -1.65
CA SER A 217 -9.24 -11.81 -2.33
C SER A 217 -10.12 -12.97 -1.87
N LEU A 218 -11.31 -12.67 -1.32
CA LEU A 218 -12.27 -13.71 -0.96
C LEU A 218 -12.76 -14.46 -2.20
N ARG A 219 -12.87 -13.79 -3.35
CA ARG A 219 -13.26 -14.41 -4.61
C ARG A 219 -12.22 -15.40 -5.13
N GLU A 220 -10.94 -15.03 -5.15
CA GLU A 220 -9.87 -15.93 -5.61
C GLU A 220 -9.68 -17.14 -4.69
N GLN A 221 -10.00 -16.99 -3.40
CA GLN A 221 -9.98 -18.07 -2.41
C GLN A 221 -11.24 -18.94 -2.41
N GLY A 222 -12.27 -18.61 -3.21
CA GLY A 222 -13.48 -19.40 -3.36
C GLY A 222 -14.52 -19.22 -2.25
N TYR A 223 -14.51 -18.08 -1.55
CA TYR A 223 -15.53 -17.72 -0.55
C TYR A 223 -16.72 -16.95 -1.13
N MET A 224 -16.71 -16.64 -2.44
CA MET A 224 -17.71 -15.82 -3.14
C MET A 224 -18.02 -16.36 -4.53
#